data_AF-A0A182TCI2-F1
#
_entry.id   AF-A0A182TCI2-F1
#
_cell.length_a   1.000
_cell.length_b   1.000
_cell.length_c   1.000
_cell.angle_alpha   90.00
_cell.angle_beta   90.00
_cell.angle_gamma   90.00
#
_symmetry.space_group_name_H-M   'P 1'
#
loop_
_entity.id
_entity.type
_entity.pdbx_description
1 polymer ?
#
loop_
_entity_poly.entity_id
_entity_poly.type
_entity_poly.pdbx_seq_one_letter_code
_entity_poly.pdbx_strand_id
1 'polypeptide(L)'
;LILTKKSTVEELNDVCEALMEKSACSTVRDRTVDLQKSYSTLLGKVQGFITKLEKNLVSHTEFLYYKEEINKWLNDANATIKNCSDVAADDVVVIRQKVVQLQGLSNSIPQGQKLFEMLQDSFTKSSYLYPEDKQTTMFQDISDIRDSLDTVIIGISSSLNNLNAQASRLESYEELKRRINEWLATTESVFETLPETHGEMTEVKTLLERLKHIQTEISFKQTDLENLQQEAANLFDVNKC
;
A
#
# COMPACT_ATOMS: atom_id res chain seq x y z
N LEU A 1 -35.45 26.91 0.39
CA LEU A 1 -35.62 27.59 -0.92
C LEU A 1 -36.70 26.90 -1.78
N ILE A 2 -36.65 25.59 -2.03
CA ILE A 2 -37.69 24.86 -2.79
C ILE A 2 -39.04 24.85 -2.07
N LEU A 3 -39.06 24.54 -0.77
CA LEU A 3 -40.29 24.56 0.05
C LEU A 3 -40.99 25.94 0.00
N THR A 4 -40.20 27.01 0.08
CA THR A 4 -40.67 28.40 0.01
C THR A 4 -41.25 28.74 -1.37
N LYS A 5 -40.67 28.19 -2.46
CA LYS A 5 -41.15 28.43 -3.83
C LYS A 5 -42.31 27.52 -4.22
N LYS A 6 -42.46 26.36 -3.60
CA LYS A 6 -43.63 25.48 -3.77
C LYS A 6 -44.91 26.13 -3.21
N SER A 7 -44.83 26.75 -2.03
CA SER A 7 -45.93 27.56 -1.45
C SER A 7 -46.39 28.66 -2.42
N THR A 8 -45.46 29.39 -3.03
CA THR A 8 -45.81 30.46 -3.98
C THR A 8 -46.43 29.94 -5.30
N VAL A 9 -46.22 28.67 -5.64
CA VAL A 9 -46.86 28.03 -6.80
C VAL A 9 -48.30 27.68 -6.47
N GLU A 10 -48.53 27.11 -5.29
CA GLU A 10 -49.87 26.81 -4.77
C GLU A 10 -50.69 28.10 -4.67
N GLU A 11 -50.12 29.17 -4.12
CA GLU A 11 -50.74 30.50 -4.07
C GLU A 11 -51.05 31.08 -5.47
N LEU A 12 -50.13 30.95 -6.44
CA LEU A 12 -50.38 31.40 -7.82
C LEU A 12 -51.47 30.54 -8.49
N ASN A 13 -51.52 29.24 -8.19
CA ASN A 13 -52.53 28.33 -8.71
C ASN A 13 -53.92 28.73 -8.20
N ASP A 14 -54.03 29.00 -6.89
CA ASP A 14 -55.28 29.44 -6.25
C ASP A 14 -55.77 30.78 -6.82
N VAL A 15 -54.85 31.73 -7.07
CA VAL A 15 -55.17 33.01 -7.70
C VAL A 15 -55.61 32.83 -9.16
N CYS A 16 -54.93 31.95 -9.91
CA CYS A 16 -55.31 31.62 -11.29
C CYS A 16 -56.68 30.93 -11.34
N GLU A 17 -56.97 30.00 -10.44
CA GLU A 17 -58.28 29.33 -10.33
C GLU A 17 -59.39 30.33 -9.99
N ALA A 18 -59.17 31.19 -8.99
CA ALA A 18 -60.12 32.24 -8.61
C ALA A 18 -60.36 33.26 -9.74
N LEU A 19 -59.33 33.59 -10.53
CA LEU A 19 -59.45 34.51 -11.67
C LEU A 19 -60.20 33.85 -12.83
N MET A 20 -59.99 32.55 -13.08
CA MET A 20 -60.73 31.78 -14.07
C MET A 20 -62.22 31.66 -13.68
N GLU A 21 -62.53 31.45 -12.40
CA GLU A 21 -63.91 31.35 -11.91
C GLU A 21 -64.67 32.68 -12.00
N LYS A 22 -63.99 33.80 -11.73
CA LYS A 22 -64.61 35.14 -11.70
C LYS A 22 -64.63 35.86 -13.05
N SER A 23 -63.84 35.43 -14.03
CA SER A 23 -63.76 36.11 -15.33
C SER A 23 -64.67 35.48 -16.39
N ALA A 24 -65.58 36.28 -16.97
CA ALA A 24 -66.41 35.88 -18.12
C ALA A 24 -65.71 36.13 -19.48
N CYS A 25 -64.52 36.74 -19.47
CA CYS A 25 -63.76 37.09 -20.68
C CYS A 25 -62.81 35.95 -21.05
N SER A 26 -63.03 35.32 -22.23
CA SER A 26 -62.21 34.20 -22.72
C SER A 26 -60.72 34.55 -22.78
N THR A 27 -60.37 35.75 -23.26
CA THR A 27 -58.98 36.19 -23.38
C THR A 27 -58.26 36.28 -22.03
N VAL A 28 -58.96 36.67 -20.96
CA VAL A 28 -58.39 36.72 -19.61
C VAL A 28 -58.15 35.31 -19.09
N ARG A 29 -59.11 34.40 -19.30
CA ARG A 29 -59.00 32.99 -18.93
C ARG A 29 -57.83 32.30 -19.66
N ASP A 30 -57.71 32.50 -20.97
CA ASP A 30 -56.64 31.90 -21.79
C ASP A 30 -55.25 32.37 -21.32
N ARG A 31 -55.08 33.68 -21.07
CA ARG A 31 -53.82 34.23 -20.53
C ARG A 31 -53.49 33.70 -19.14
N THR A 32 -54.51 33.44 -18.31
CA THR A 32 -54.33 32.89 -16.96
C THR A 32 -53.81 31.45 -17.02
N VAL A 33 -54.38 30.63 -17.90
CA VAL A 33 -53.91 29.26 -18.16
C VAL A 33 -52.48 29.25 -18.71
N ASP A 34 -52.18 30.15 -19.66
CA ASP A 34 -50.83 30.27 -20.23
C ASP A 34 -49.78 30.67 -19.17
N LEU A 35 -50.14 31.58 -18.26
CA LEU A 35 -49.29 31.98 -17.15
C LEU A 35 -49.05 30.82 -16.18
N GLN A 36 -50.12 30.11 -15.79
CA GLN A 36 -50.05 28.93 -14.91
C GLN A 36 -49.15 27.83 -15.51
N LYS A 37 -49.30 27.55 -16.81
CA LYS A 37 -48.48 26.58 -17.54
C LYS A 37 -47.01 27.01 -17.65
N SER A 38 -46.77 28.29 -17.96
CA SER A 38 -45.42 28.84 -18.07
C SER A 38 -44.68 28.79 -16.74
N TYR A 39 -45.35 29.16 -15.65
CA TYR A 39 -44.79 29.13 -14.31
C TYR A 39 -44.52 27.69 -13.83
N SER A 40 -45.45 26.76 -14.06
CA SER A 40 -45.26 25.34 -13.75
C SER A 40 -44.09 24.73 -14.52
N THR A 41 -43.94 25.09 -15.80
CA THR A 41 -42.80 24.66 -16.64
C THR A 41 -41.49 25.21 -16.12
N LEU A 42 -41.45 26.50 -15.74
CA LEU A 42 -40.26 27.13 -15.17
C LEU A 42 -39.88 26.49 -13.84
N LEU A 43 -40.85 26.23 -12.96
CA LEU A 43 -40.61 25.55 -11.69
C LEU A 43 -40.02 24.16 -11.91
N GLY A 44 -40.60 23.37 -12.82
CA GLY A 44 -40.09 22.04 -13.15
C GLY A 44 -38.65 22.08 -13.67
N LYS A 45 -38.31 23.07 -14.50
CA LYS A 45 -36.92 23.30 -14.95
C LYS A 45 -35.99 23.63 -13.78
N VAL A 46 -36.39 24.56 -12.91
CA VAL A 46 -35.60 24.97 -11.74
C VAL A 46 -35.39 23.79 -10.79
N GLN A 47 -36.43 22.99 -10.52
CA GLN A 47 -36.32 21.78 -9.72
C GLN A 47 -35.34 20.77 -10.35
N GLY A 48 -35.46 20.53 -11.66
CA GLY A 48 -34.53 19.66 -12.38
C GLY A 48 -33.08 20.16 -12.32
N PHE A 49 -32.85 21.47 -12.42
CA PHE A 49 -31.53 22.06 -12.24
C PHE A 49 -30.99 21.88 -10.82
N ILE A 50 -31.82 22.09 -9.80
CA ILE A 50 -31.39 21.91 -8.41
C ILE A 50 -31.04 20.45 -8.13
N THR A 51 -31.89 19.48 -8.50
CA THR A 51 -31.58 18.05 -8.32
C THR A 51 -30.29 17.67 -9.04
N LYS A 52 -30.05 18.22 -10.24
CA LYS A 52 -28.80 18.00 -10.99
C LYS A 52 -27.59 18.60 -10.28
N LEU A 53 -27.71 19.80 -9.70
CA LEU A 53 -26.65 20.46 -8.94
C LEU A 53 -26.35 19.73 -7.63
N GLU A 54 -27.37 19.30 -6.88
CA GLU A 54 -27.21 18.52 -5.65
C GLU A 54 -26.48 17.20 -5.92
N LYS A 55 -26.92 16.46 -6.96
CA LYS A 55 -26.25 15.22 -7.37
C LYS A 55 -24.80 15.45 -7.77
N ASN A 56 -24.53 16.53 -8.53
CA ASN A 56 -23.17 16.91 -8.91
C ASN A 56 -22.30 17.17 -7.67
N LEU A 57 -22.81 17.99 -6.75
CA LEU A 57 -22.07 18.36 -5.54
C LEU A 57 -21.72 17.14 -4.70
N VAL A 58 -22.65 16.20 -4.55
CA VAL A 58 -22.39 14.92 -3.85
C VAL A 58 -21.27 14.15 -4.55
N SER A 59 -21.37 13.90 -5.85
CA SER A 59 -20.36 13.13 -6.58
C SER A 59 -18.99 13.83 -6.64
N HIS A 60 -18.94 15.16 -6.73
CA HIS A 60 -17.69 15.90 -6.66
C HIS A 60 -17.05 15.83 -5.27
N THR A 61 -17.86 15.89 -4.21
CA THR A 61 -17.39 15.75 -2.83
C THR A 61 -16.84 14.34 -2.59
N GLU A 62 -17.53 13.31 -3.08
CA GLU A 62 -17.05 11.92 -3.04
C GLU A 62 -15.71 11.76 -3.78
N PHE A 63 -15.58 12.35 -4.97
CA PHE A 63 -14.34 12.31 -5.74
C PHE A 63 -13.16 12.92 -4.96
N LEU A 64 -13.34 14.11 -4.38
CA LEU A 64 -12.29 14.77 -3.59
C LEU A 64 -11.93 13.95 -2.35
N TYR A 65 -12.93 13.38 -1.67
CA TYR A 65 -12.73 12.52 -0.51
C TYR A 65 -11.89 11.28 -0.86
N TYR A 66 -12.29 10.53 -1.89
CA TYR A 66 -11.55 9.32 -2.29
C TYR A 66 -10.15 9.66 -2.81
N LYS A 67 -9.98 10.81 -3.48
CA LYS A 67 -8.67 11.31 -3.93
C LYS A 67 -7.76 11.59 -2.73
N GLU A 68 -8.27 12.21 -1.67
CA GLU A 68 -7.49 12.45 -0.45
C GLU A 68 -7.11 11.14 0.24
N GLU A 69 -8.08 10.24 0.44
CA GLU A 69 -7.86 8.97 1.14
C GLU A 69 -6.86 8.05 0.41
N ILE A 70 -6.92 7.96 -0.92
CA ILE A 70 -5.94 7.16 -1.66
C ILE A 70 -4.54 7.79 -1.61
N ASN A 71 -4.42 9.11 -1.72
CA ASN A 71 -3.13 9.78 -1.64
C ASN A 71 -2.51 9.62 -0.25
N LYS A 72 -3.33 9.68 0.80
CA LYS A 72 -2.89 9.39 2.17
C LYS A 72 -2.37 7.96 2.28
N TRP A 73 -3.13 6.99 1.80
CA TRP A 73 -2.71 5.58 1.80
C TRP A 73 -1.40 5.38 1.01
N LEU A 74 -1.25 6.01 -0.16
CA LEU A 74 -0.03 5.95 -0.97
C LEU A 74 1.17 6.55 -0.24
N ASN A 75 0.99 7.69 0.43
CA ASN A 75 2.04 8.34 1.21
C ASN A 75 2.49 7.46 2.39
N ASP A 76 1.54 6.90 3.14
CA ASP A 76 1.81 6.00 4.26
C ASP A 76 2.51 4.71 3.80
N ALA A 77 2.08 4.16 2.65
CA ALA A 77 2.71 3.00 2.03
C ALA A 77 4.15 3.29 1.61
N ASN A 78 4.40 4.40 0.91
CA ASN A 78 5.74 4.82 0.50
C ASN A 78 6.65 5.09 1.69
N ALA A 79 6.15 5.72 2.75
CA ALA A 79 6.90 5.94 3.98
C ALA A 79 7.31 4.61 4.65
N THR A 80 6.40 3.64 4.68
CA THR A 80 6.66 2.31 5.22
C THR A 80 7.70 1.55 4.39
N ILE A 81 7.58 1.59 3.04
CA ILE A 81 8.57 0.98 2.12
C ILE A 81 9.95 1.59 2.36
N LYS A 82 10.04 2.93 2.41
CA LYS A 82 11.30 3.65 2.63
C LYS A 82 11.93 3.29 3.98
N ASN A 83 11.15 3.27 5.05
CA ASN A 83 11.61 2.86 6.37
C ASN A 83 12.17 1.42 6.36
N CYS A 84 11.54 0.53 5.59
CA CYS A 84 11.99 -0.84 5.45
C CYS A 84 13.28 -0.97 4.65
N SER A 85 13.51 -0.13 3.63
CA SER A 85 14.74 -0.14 2.81
C SER A 85 15.97 0.50 3.48
N ASP A 86 15.77 1.45 4.40
CA ASP A 86 16.85 2.35 4.90
C ASP A 86 17.77 1.74 5.99
N VAL A 87 17.72 0.43 6.24
CA VAL A 87 18.57 -0.18 7.28
C VAL A 87 19.32 -1.37 6.70
N ALA A 88 20.64 -1.23 6.63
CA ALA A 88 21.57 -2.35 6.62
C ALA A 88 21.47 -3.02 8.00
N ALA A 89 20.48 -3.90 8.17
CA ALA A 89 20.25 -4.55 9.45
C ALA A 89 21.24 -5.70 9.60
N ASP A 90 22.09 -5.58 10.60
CA ASP A 90 23.01 -6.60 11.11
C ASP A 90 22.32 -7.61 12.05
N ASP A 91 21.04 -7.39 12.34
CA ASP A 91 20.22 -8.21 13.24
C ASP A 91 19.03 -8.86 12.52
N VAL A 92 18.96 -10.19 12.53
CA VAL A 92 17.88 -11.00 11.97
C VAL A 92 16.52 -10.59 12.55
N VAL A 93 16.44 -10.27 13.84
CA VAL A 93 15.19 -9.89 14.52
C VAL A 93 14.63 -8.59 13.91
N VAL A 94 15.50 -7.62 13.64
CA VAL A 94 15.11 -6.34 13.03
C VAL A 94 14.63 -6.56 11.59
N ILE A 95 15.32 -7.39 10.80
CA ILE A 95 14.89 -7.73 9.43
C ILE A 95 13.52 -8.42 9.47
N ARG A 96 13.33 -9.39 10.35
CA ARG A 96 12.05 -10.12 10.50
C ARG A 96 10.92 -9.19 10.92
N GLN A 97 11.17 -8.24 11.82
CA GLN A 97 10.17 -7.23 12.20
C GLN A 97 9.75 -6.37 11.00
N LYS A 98 10.69 -5.93 10.17
CA LYS A 98 10.41 -5.19 8.92
C LYS A 98 9.63 -6.02 7.90
N VAL A 99 9.95 -7.30 7.77
CA VAL A 99 9.16 -8.23 6.92
C VAL A 99 7.71 -8.28 7.39
N VAL A 100 7.46 -8.38 8.71
CA VAL A 100 6.10 -8.36 9.26
C VAL A 100 5.38 -7.03 8.96
N GLN A 101 6.07 -5.89 9.07
CA GLN A 101 5.50 -4.59 8.71
C GLN A 101 5.08 -4.52 7.23
N LEU A 102 5.95 -4.94 6.31
CA LEU A 102 5.63 -4.98 4.88
C LEU A 102 4.55 -6.00 4.53
N GLN A 103 4.48 -7.13 5.25
CA GLN A 103 3.38 -8.08 5.11
C GLN A 103 2.05 -7.44 5.54
N GLY A 104 2.05 -6.67 6.63
CA GLY A 104 0.90 -5.87 7.04
C GLY A 104 0.48 -4.87 5.96
N LEU A 105 1.45 -4.16 5.36
CA LEU A 105 1.18 -3.25 4.23
C LEU A 105 0.65 -4.00 3.00
N SER A 106 1.22 -5.16 2.67
CA SER A 106 0.77 -6.03 1.58
C SER A 106 -0.69 -6.46 1.77
N ASN A 107 -1.08 -6.82 3.00
CA ASN A 107 -2.47 -7.15 3.34
C ASN A 107 -3.42 -5.96 3.20
N SER A 108 -2.91 -4.73 3.20
CA SER A 108 -3.71 -3.51 2.98
C SER A 108 -3.86 -3.12 1.51
N ILE A 109 -3.16 -3.77 0.56
CA ILE A 109 -3.27 -3.51 -0.89
C ILE A 109 -4.74 -3.54 -1.37
N PRO A 110 -5.59 -4.51 -0.96
CA PRO A 110 -6.99 -4.52 -1.37
C PRO A 110 -7.77 -3.26 -0.94
N GLN A 111 -7.40 -2.63 0.18
CA GLN A 111 -7.98 -1.35 0.60
C GLN A 111 -7.57 -0.23 -0.37
N GLY A 112 -6.29 -0.14 -0.73
CA GLY A 112 -5.80 0.83 -1.72
C GLY A 112 -6.48 0.66 -3.09
N GLN A 113 -6.63 -0.58 -3.56
CA GLN A 113 -7.33 -0.88 -4.81
C GLN A 113 -8.82 -0.48 -4.75
N LYS A 114 -9.50 -0.75 -3.62
CA LYS A 114 -10.89 -0.34 -3.43
C LYS A 114 -11.04 1.18 -3.40
N LEU A 115 -10.13 1.90 -2.75
CA LEU A 115 -10.14 3.38 -2.77
C LEU A 115 -9.99 3.91 -4.20
N PHE A 116 -9.12 3.29 -4.99
CA PHE A 116 -8.94 3.65 -6.40
C PHE A 116 -10.21 3.39 -7.23
N GLU A 117 -10.84 2.24 -7.05
CA GLU A 117 -12.10 1.89 -7.70
C GLU A 117 -13.20 2.91 -7.38
N MET A 118 -13.35 3.29 -6.10
CA MET A 118 -14.33 4.29 -5.66
C MET A 118 -14.04 5.69 -6.23
N LEU A 119 -12.76 6.06 -6.33
CA LEU A 119 -12.33 7.28 -7.02
C LEU A 119 -12.74 7.27 -8.49
N GLN A 120 -12.45 6.19 -9.22
CA GLN A 120 -12.80 6.05 -10.63
C GLN A 120 -14.31 6.05 -10.86
N ASP A 121 -15.07 5.40 -9.98
CA ASP A 121 -16.53 5.37 -10.01
C ASP A 121 -17.14 6.77 -9.79
N SER A 122 -16.64 7.51 -8.79
CA SER A 122 -17.10 8.87 -8.52
C SER A 122 -16.78 9.83 -9.66
N PHE A 123 -15.62 9.67 -10.31
CA PHE A 123 -15.28 10.40 -11.53
C PHE A 123 -16.21 10.04 -12.69
N THR A 124 -16.43 8.76 -12.97
CA THR A 124 -17.29 8.31 -14.08
C THR A 124 -18.73 8.82 -13.92
N LYS A 125 -19.24 8.85 -12.68
CA LYS A 125 -20.58 9.38 -12.35
C LYS A 125 -20.68 10.90 -12.50
N SER A 126 -19.56 11.62 -12.44
CA SER A 126 -19.54 13.09 -12.47
C SER A 126 -18.85 13.70 -13.69
N SER A 127 -18.17 12.91 -14.52
CA SER A 127 -17.31 13.38 -15.62
C SER A 127 -18.03 14.31 -16.58
N TYR A 128 -19.24 13.91 -17.03
CA TYR A 128 -20.08 14.67 -17.97
C TYR A 128 -20.54 16.05 -17.44
N LEU A 129 -20.31 16.35 -16.16
CA LEU A 129 -20.69 17.60 -15.54
C LEU A 129 -19.57 18.64 -15.52
N TYR A 130 -18.33 18.25 -15.78
CA TYR A 130 -17.20 19.17 -15.82
C TYR A 130 -16.97 19.69 -17.25
N PRO A 131 -16.43 20.91 -17.41
CA PRO A 131 -15.85 21.35 -18.67
C PRO A 131 -14.75 20.40 -19.14
N GLU A 132 -14.57 20.28 -20.46
CA GLU A 132 -13.61 19.36 -21.09
C GLU A 132 -12.20 19.50 -20.50
N ASP A 133 -11.68 20.72 -20.37
CA ASP A 133 -10.36 20.99 -19.76
C ASP A 133 -10.22 20.38 -18.36
N LYS A 134 -11.26 20.48 -17.52
CA LYS A 134 -11.25 19.92 -16.16
C LYS A 134 -11.35 18.40 -16.17
N GLN A 135 -12.10 17.83 -17.11
CA GLN A 135 -12.15 16.37 -17.28
C GLN A 135 -10.77 15.82 -17.62
N THR A 136 -10.04 16.48 -18.53
CA THR A 136 -8.68 16.09 -18.90
C THR A 136 -7.73 16.14 -17.70
N THR A 137 -7.75 17.21 -16.90
CA THR A 137 -6.93 17.30 -15.68
C THR A 137 -7.26 16.20 -14.67
N MET A 138 -8.55 15.98 -14.39
CA MET A 138 -8.97 14.93 -13.45
C MET A 138 -8.63 13.53 -13.96
N PHE A 139 -8.72 13.29 -15.26
CA PHE A 139 -8.30 12.03 -15.86
C PHE A 139 -6.80 11.80 -15.70
N GLN A 140 -5.99 12.84 -15.91
CA GLN A 140 -4.55 12.77 -15.65
C GLN A 140 -4.26 12.46 -14.17
N ASP A 141 -4.93 13.14 -13.23
CA ASP A 141 -4.79 12.86 -11.80
C ASP A 141 -5.08 11.38 -11.46
N ILE A 142 -6.14 10.81 -12.04
CA ILE A 142 -6.49 9.40 -11.83
C ILE A 142 -5.41 8.48 -12.42
N SER A 143 -4.87 8.81 -13.60
CA SER A 143 -3.77 8.07 -14.21
C SER A 143 -2.53 8.11 -13.34
N ASP A 144 -2.14 9.27 -12.81
CA ASP A 144 -0.96 9.42 -11.97
C ASP A 144 -1.11 8.64 -10.65
N ILE A 145 -2.31 8.66 -10.06
CA ILE A 145 -2.63 7.86 -8.87
C ILE A 145 -2.57 6.36 -9.19
N ARG A 146 -3.02 5.95 -10.37
CA ARG A 146 -2.94 4.55 -10.81
C ARG A 146 -1.48 4.09 -10.92
N ASP A 147 -0.65 4.88 -11.57
CA ASP A 147 0.77 4.58 -11.75
C ASP A 147 1.50 4.54 -10.39
N SER A 148 1.14 5.45 -9.48
CA SER A 148 1.66 5.45 -8.11
C SER A 148 1.25 4.19 -7.34
N LEU A 149 -0.02 3.76 -7.45
CA LEU A 149 -0.52 2.54 -6.84
C LEU A 149 0.21 1.30 -7.36
N ASP A 150 0.39 1.18 -8.67
CA ASP A 150 1.12 0.07 -9.29
C ASP A 150 2.59 0.07 -8.85
N THR A 151 3.22 1.25 -8.77
CA THR A 151 4.59 1.42 -8.26
C THR A 151 4.71 0.96 -6.82
N VAL A 152 3.76 1.32 -5.95
CA VAL A 152 3.73 0.89 -4.54
C VAL A 152 3.57 -0.63 -4.44
N ILE A 153 2.68 -1.24 -5.21
CA ILE A 153 2.46 -2.70 -5.20
C ILE A 153 3.74 -3.46 -5.61
N ILE A 154 4.41 -2.99 -6.67
CA ILE A 154 5.69 -3.54 -7.11
C ILE A 154 6.76 -3.33 -6.03
N GLY A 155 6.83 -2.12 -5.45
CA GLY A 155 7.78 -1.75 -4.40
C GLY A 155 7.65 -2.61 -3.15
N ILE A 156 6.42 -2.90 -2.70
CA ILE A 156 6.14 -3.81 -1.57
C ILE A 156 6.69 -5.20 -1.87
N SER A 157 6.36 -5.74 -3.05
CA SER A 157 6.76 -7.10 -3.45
C SER A 157 8.28 -7.23 -3.56
N SER A 158 8.93 -6.25 -4.19
CA SER A 158 10.39 -6.19 -4.32
C SER A 158 11.08 -6.09 -2.96
N SER A 159 10.59 -5.20 -2.09
CA SER A 159 11.16 -4.98 -0.75
C SER A 159 10.99 -6.22 0.14
N LEU A 160 9.84 -6.90 0.08
CA LEU A 160 9.61 -8.17 0.78
C LEU A 160 10.57 -9.25 0.31
N ASN A 161 10.77 -9.39 -1.01
CA ASN A 161 11.71 -10.38 -1.55
C ASN A 161 13.15 -10.09 -1.11
N ASN A 162 13.56 -8.81 -1.16
CA ASN A 162 14.89 -8.40 -0.73
C ASN A 162 15.14 -8.69 0.76
N LEU A 163 14.21 -8.28 1.63
CA LEU A 163 14.35 -8.52 3.08
C LEU A 163 14.33 -10.00 3.44
N ASN A 164 13.50 -10.81 2.78
CA ASN A 164 13.50 -12.26 3.02
C ASN A 164 14.81 -12.92 2.56
N ALA A 165 15.38 -12.47 1.43
CA ALA A 165 16.68 -12.94 0.97
C ALA A 165 17.79 -12.54 1.95
N GLN A 166 17.78 -11.30 2.45
CA GLN A 166 18.70 -10.82 3.47
C GLN A 166 18.57 -11.61 4.78
N ALA A 167 17.34 -11.83 5.27
CA ALA A 167 17.09 -12.64 6.48
C ALA A 167 17.66 -14.06 6.32
N SER A 168 17.38 -14.72 5.20
CA SER A 168 17.86 -16.09 4.92
C SER A 168 19.39 -16.17 4.88
N ARG A 169 20.05 -15.18 4.26
CA ARG A 169 21.51 -15.10 4.22
C ARG A 169 22.11 -14.89 5.60
N LEU A 170 21.52 -13.99 6.40
CA LEU A 170 22.00 -13.70 7.76
C LEU A 170 21.79 -14.90 8.70
N GLU A 171 20.64 -15.58 8.63
CA GLU A 171 20.38 -16.82 9.36
C GLU A 171 21.38 -17.93 8.98
N SER A 172 21.68 -18.09 7.69
CA SER A 172 22.68 -19.05 7.21
C SER A 172 24.09 -18.73 7.71
N TYR A 173 24.45 -17.44 7.75
CA TYR A 173 25.71 -16.95 8.28
C TYR A 173 25.84 -17.21 9.79
N GLU A 174 24.80 -16.89 10.57
CA GLU A 174 24.75 -17.14 12.02
C GLU A 174 24.87 -18.63 12.33
N GLU A 175 24.18 -19.49 11.58
CA GLU A 175 24.24 -20.94 11.75
C GLU A 175 25.64 -21.51 11.42
N LEU A 176 26.26 -21.06 10.32
CA LEU A 176 27.62 -21.48 9.98
C LEU A 176 28.63 -21.04 11.03
N LYS A 177 28.51 -19.80 11.52
CA LYS A 177 29.32 -19.26 12.64
C LYS A 177 29.13 -20.09 13.90
N ARG A 178 27.90 -20.42 14.28
CA ARG A 178 27.59 -21.28 15.43
C ARG A 178 28.26 -22.64 15.30
N ARG A 179 28.10 -23.30 14.15
CA ARG A 179 28.67 -24.63 13.88
C ARG A 179 30.20 -24.64 13.94
N ILE A 180 30.85 -23.60 13.43
CA ILE A 180 32.32 -23.47 13.51
C ILE A 180 32.77 -23.26 14.97
N ASN A 181 32.07 -22.41 15.73
CA ASN A 181 32.39 -22.20 17.15
C ASN A 181 32.23 -23.48 17.99
N GLU A 182 31.16 -24.25 17.76
CA GLU A 182 30.95 -25.54 18.44
C GLU A 182 32.03 -26.57 18.09
N TRP A 183 32.43 -26.61 16.82
CA TRP A 183 33.54 -27.47 16.38
C TRP A 183 34.88 -27.04 17.00
N LEU A 184 35.16 -25.74 17.06
CA LEU A 184 36.37 -25.20 17.71
C LEU A 184 36.41 -25.60 19.18
N ALA A 185 35.35 -25.36 19.94
CA ALA A 185 35.26 -25.72 21.35
C ALA A 185 35.44 -27.24 21.58
N THR A 186 34.82 -28.06 20.73
CA THR A 186 34.96 -29.54 20.81
C THR A 186 36.40 -29.97 20.51
N THR A 187 37.03 -29.36 19.52
CA THR A 187 38.41 -29.67 19.11
C THR A 187 39.41 -29.22 20.16
N GLU A 188 39.25 -28.04 20.74
CA GLU A 188 40.06 -27.57 21.88
C GLU A 188 39.98 -28.52 23.07
N SER A 189 38.77 -28.95 23.44
CA SER A 189 38.57 -29.93 24.52
C SER A 189 39.25 -31.29 24.24
N VAL A 190 39.28 -31.72 22.97
CA VAL A 190 40.03 -32.92 22.55
C VAL A 190 41.54 -32.74 22.77
N PHE A 191 42.08 -31.55 22.52
CA PHE A 191 43.49 -31.24 22.78
C PHE A 191 43.82 -31.17 24.28
N GLU A 192 42.89 -30.70 25.12
CA GLU A 192 43.04 -30.68 26.58
C GLU A 192 42.99 -32.07 27.21
N THR A 193 42.31 -33.03 26.57
CA THR A 193 42.09 -34.40 27.08
C THR A 193 42.92 -35.46 26.36
N LEU A 194 44.03 -35.06 25.73
CA LEU A 194 44.90 -36.02 25.06
C LEU A 194 45.51 -37.01 26.08
N PRO A 195 45.35 -38.33 25.85
CA PRO A 195 45.89 -39.33 26.75
C PRO A 195 47.42 -39.31 26.74
N GLU A 196 48.03 -39.48 27.91
CA GLU A 196 49.46 -39.74 28.01
C GLU A 196 49.76 -41.10 27.38
N THR A 197 50.64 -41.12 26.38
CA THR A 197 51.15 -42.36 25.80
C THR A 197 52.31 -42.81 26.68
N HIS A 198 52.16 -43.89 27.46
CA HIS A 198 53.17 -44.37 28.41
C HIS A 198 54.36 -45.08 27.73
N GLY A 199 54.67 -44.71 26.48
CA GLY A 199 55.70 -45.33 25.66
C GLY A 199 55.23 -46.57 24.89
N GLU A 200 53.96 -46.95 24.97
CA GLU A 200 53.42 -48.05 24.18
C GLU A 200 53.24 -47.66 22.71
N MET A 201 53.84 -48.45 21.81
CA MET A 201 53.83 -48.20 20.36
C MET A 201 52.40 -48.18 19.77
N THR A 202 51.49 -48.97 20.34
CA THR A 202 50.07 -49.00 19.98
C THR A 202 49.38 -47.69 20.34
N GLU A 203 49.57 -47.18 21.55
CA GLU A 203 49.01 -45.90 22.02
C GLU A 203 49.53 -44.73 21.17
N VAL A 204 50.85 -44.68 20.93
CA VAL A 204 51.48 -43.66 20.09
C VAL A 204 50.92 -43.67 18.65
N LYS A 205 50.72 -44.85 18.06
CA LYS A 205 50.11 -44.96 16.72
C LYS A 205 48.67 -44.44 16.71
N THR A 206 47.86 -44.82 17.70
CA THR A 206 46.46 -44.36 17.77
C THR A 206 46.36 -42.85 17.98
N LEU A 207 47.22 -42.26 18.82
CA LEU A 207 47.30 -40.83 19.02
C LEU A 207 47.69 -40.11 17.72
N LEU A 208 48.68 -40.63 16.99
CA LEU A 208 49.14 -40.07 15.73
C LEU A 208 48.06 -40.12 14.63
N GLU A 209 47.29 -41.21 14.55
CA GLU A 209 46.14 -41.29 13.63
C GLU A 209 45.04 -40.29 13.98
N ARG A 210 44.73 -40.14 15.29
CA ARG A 210 43.76 -39.14 15.77
C ARG A 210 44.22 -37.71 15.44
N LEU A 211 45.49 -37.38 15.66
CA LEU A 211 46.04 -36.06 15.33
C LEU A 211 46.03 -35.78 13.82
N LYS A 212 46.33 -36.78 12.98
CA LYS A 212 46.21 -36.67 11.51
C LYS A 212 44.77 -36.44 11.06
N HIS A 213 43.82 -37.10 11.71
CA HIS A 213 42.40 -36.89 11.43
C HIS A 213 41.99 -35.45 11.78
N ILE A 214 42.35 -34.96 12.97
CA ILE A 214 42.11 -33.57 13.38
C ILE A 214 42.78 -32.57 12.42
N GLN A 215 44.01 -32.84 11.97
CA GLN A 215 44.70 -31.98 11.01
C GLN A 215 43.93 -31.88 9.67
N THR A 216 43.34 -32.99 9.23
CA THR A 216 42.52 -33.03 8.00
C THR A 216 41.22 -32.24 8.18
N GLU A 217 40.57 -32.40 9.33
CA GLU A 217 39.37 -31.63 9.71
C GLU A 217 39.66 -30.11 9.78
N ILE A 218 40.79 -29.71 10.36
CA ILE A 218 41.22 -28.29 10.41
C ILE A 218 41.36 -27.74 8.98
N SER A 219 42.00 -28.48 8.07
CA SER A 219 42.14 -28.06 6.67
C SER A 219 40.78 -27.91 5.98
N PHE A 220 39.81 -28.78 6.26
CA PHE A 220 38.46 -28.66 5.71
C PHE A 220 37.71 -27.45 6.28
N LYS A 221 37.84 -27.22 7.60
CA LYS A 221 37.21 -26.11 8.31
C LYS A 221 37.80 -24.75 7.97
N GLN A 222 39.05 -24.71 7.54
CA GLN A 222 39.66 -23.49 7.01
C GLN A 222 38.88 -22.97 5.79
N THR A 223 38.47 -23.86 4.87
CA THR A 223 37.62 -23.49 3.73
C THR A 223 36.25 -22.97 4.19
N ASP A 224 35.63 -23.61 5.19
CA ASP A 224 34.36 -23.14 5.77
C ASP A 224 34.51 -21.72 6.37
N LEU A 225 35.63 -21.43 7.04
CA LEU A 225 35.97 -20.13 7.61
C LEU A 225 36.21 -19.06 6.55
N GLU A 226 36.94 -19.39 5.47
CA GLU A 226 37.15 -18.48 4.34
C GLU A 226 35.82 -18.11 3.67
N ASN A 227 34.93 -19.08 3.48
CA ASN A 227 33.57 -18.85 2.98
C ASN A 227 32.76 -17.96 3.93
N LEU A 228 32.84 -18.20 5.25
CA LEU A 228 32.18 -17.38 6.26
C LEU A 228 32.70 -15.93 6.26
N GLN A 229 34.00 -15.73 6.11
CA GLN A 229 34.62 -14.41 6.02
C GLN A 229 34.19 -13.68 4.75
N GLN A 230 34.11 -14.37 3.61
CA GLN A 230 33.63 -13.80 2.37
C GLN A 230 32.15 -13.41 2.47
N GLU A 231 31.31 -14.25 3.08
CA GLU A 231 29.90 -13.93 3.27
C GLU A 231 29.69 -12.78 4.26
N ALA A 232 30.48 -12.72 5.34
CA ALA A 232 30.52 -11.56 6.23
C ALA A 232 30.88 -10.28 5.47
N ALA A 233 31.92 -10.32 4.64
CA ALA A 233 32.27 -9.18 3.81
C ALA A 233 31.11 -8.80 2.88
N ASN A 234 30.45 -9.75 2.23
CA ASN A 234 29.31 -9.45 1.35
C ASN A 234 28.06 -8.91 2.08
N LEU A 235 27.84 -9.29 3.34
CA LEU A 235 26.71 -8.86 4.15
C LEU A 235 26.95 -7.49 4.80
N PHE A 236 28.18 -7.22 5.22
CA PHE A 236 28.55 -6.01 5.95
C PHE A 236 29.34 -4.99 5.12
N ASP A 237 29.57 -5.22 3.82
CA ASP A 237 30.17 -4.22 2.93
C ASP A 237 29.19 -3.07 2.68
N VAL A 238 29.45 -1.98 3.41
CA VAL A 238 28.68 -0.73 3.45
C VAL A 238 28.65 -0.02 2.08
N ASN A 239 29.44 -0.44 1.09
CA ASN A 239 29.50 0.19 -0.24
C ASN A 239 28.44 -0.30 -1.26
N LYS A 240 27.51 -1.18 -0.86
CA LYS A 240 26.43 -1.69 -1.73
C LYS A 240 25.00 -1.30 -1.33
N CYS A 241 24.82 -0.44 -0.33
CA CYS A 241 23.52 0.17 -0.04
C CYS A 241 23.31 1.45 -0.87
#